data_AF-A0A842HE87-F1
#
_entry.id   AF-A0A842HE87-F1
#
_cell.length_a   1.000
_cell.length_b   1.000
_cell.length_c   1.000
_cell.angle_alpha   90.00
_cell.angle_beta   90.00
_cell.angle_gamma   90.00
#
_symmetry.space_group_name_H-M   'P 1'
#
loop_
_entity.id
_entity.type
_entity.pdbx_description
1 polymer ?
#
loop_
_entity_poly.entity_id
_entity_poly.type
_entity_poly.pdbx_seq_one_letter_code
_entity_poly.pdbx_strand_id
1 'polypeptide(L)'
;MSSANMFWRSVEAIGSGARDVALRRYLSESYEKVRPYLMPCADLTQSIACERTLEGHYCMYRIADVPEEDGTYAAMCDEHFCPTKFYTREELVRYTINPQILVPAIAKCLGLHPQVSAVADDVWQVGTLPAATERTPVLFTRVKFEDAMQRVLEALIIKGSRRFILVTPTARYLNETCRGLLTRAESLSFPLDEVTAINGHEPVLTEAGRVRWQKTKESIGGVGALEAVFPTPQGTAWHDLTLVFRDGHTLTAKVGNTAMKLSFLEMGMEDGRSKEPNRQWRLLRAFAEERGIMDWSSRHAHPRNQKQKELLASRLSAFFGIEGEPILTMDRGKRWETVFMIRES
;
A
#
# COMPACT_ATOMS: atom_id res chain seq x y z
N MET A 1 -28.70 0.72 1.97
CA MET A 1 -27.23 0.62 1.97
C MET A 1 -26.65 1.84 1.29
N SER A 2 -25.54 2.41 1.77
CA SER A 2 -24.91 3.57 1.12
C SER A 2 -24.30 3.19 -0.23
N SER A 3 -24.17 4.15 -1.15
CA SER A 3 -23.51 3.92 -2.45
C SER A 3 -22.07 3.43 -2.30
N ALA A 4 -21.36 3.82 -1.24
CA ALA A 4 -20.00 3.36 -0.98
C ALA A 4 -19.97 1.90 -0.57
N ASN A 5 -20.93 1.47 0.26
CA ASN A 5 -21.03 0.09 0.68
C ASN A 5 -21.26 -0.84 -0.53
N MET A 6 -22.12 -0.43 -1.46
CA MET A 6 -22.34 -1.19 -2.70
C MET A 6 -21.08 -1.25 -3.58
N PHE A 7 -20.35 -0.13 -3.73
CA PHE A 7 -19.10 -0.11 -4.50
C PHE A 7 -18.06 -1.08 -3.94
N TRP A 8 -17.79 -1.06 -2.64
CA TRP A 8 -16.75 -1.92 -2.06
C TRP A 8 -17.14 -3.39 -2.04
N ARG A 9 -18.41 -3.71 -1.80
CA ARG A 9 -18.93 -5.08 -1.99
C ARG A 9 -18.78 -5.56 -3.43
N SER A 10 -18.97 -4.66 -4.40
CA SER A 10 -18.76 -4.95 -5.82
C SER A 10 -17.31 -5.31 -6.11
N VAL A 11 -16.37 -4.53 -5.56
CA VAL A 11 -14.92 -4.79 -5.67
C VAL A 11 -14.57 -6.18 -5.14
N GLU A 12 -15.09 -6.58 -3.97
CA GLU A 12 -14.92 -7.93 -3.40
C GLU A 12 -15.49 -9.02 -4.31
N ALA A 13 -16.69 -8.81 -4.84
CA ALA A 13 -17.42 -9.82 -5.58
C ALA A 13 -16.85 -10.13 -6.98
N ILE A 14 -16.18 -9.18 -7.64
CA ILE A 14 -15.58 -9.37 -8.99
C ILE A 14 -14.55 -10.52 -9.03
N GLY A 15 -14.06 -10.95 -7.88
CA GLY A 15 -13.26 -12.15 -7.74
C GLY A 15 -12.07 -12.25 -8.71
N SER A 16 -11.84 -13.42 -9.28
CA SER A 16 -10.73 -13.71 -10.20
C SER A 16 -11.07 -13.38 -11.67
N GLY A 17 -12.25 -12.79 -11.90
CA GLY A 17 -12.74 -12.50 -13.23
C GLY A 17 -14.19 -12.92 -13.42
N ALA A 18 -14.99 -12.06 -14.01
CA ALA A 18 -16.31 -12.39 -14.52
C ALA A 18 -16.56 -11.69 -15.86
N ARG A 19 -17.44 -12.25 -16.70
CA ARG A 19 -17.79 -11.63 -17.99
C ARG A 19 -18.52 -10.31 -17.79
N ASP A 20 -18.39 -9.40 -18.74
CA ASP A 20 -19.00 -8.06 -18.66
C ASP A 20 -20.53 -8.12 -18.41
N VAL A 21 -21.24 -8.97 -19.14
CA VAL A 21 -22.69 -9.18 -18.97
C VAL A 21 -23.04 -9.65 -17.55
N ALA A 22 -22.25 -10.56 -16.98
CA ALA A 22 -22.46 -11.04 -15.62
C ALA A 22 -22.19 -9.94 -14.59
N LEU A 23 -21.16 -9.12 -14.79
CA LEU A 23 -20.84 -7.98 -13.94
C LEU A 23 -21.94 -6.91 -13.99
N ARG A 24 -22.42 -6.53 -15.19
CA ARG A 24 -23.53 -5.57 -15.33
C ARG A 24 -24.79 -6.06 -14.62
N ARG A 25 -25.11 -7.34 -14.76
CA ARG A 25 -26.27 -7.95 -14.10
C ARG A 25 -26.11 -7.99 -12.58
N TYR A 26 -24.95 -8.40 -12.09
CA TYR A 26 -24.71 -8.60 -10.65
C TYR A 26 -24.50 -7.28 -9.90
N LEU A 27 -23.78 -6.33 -10.49
CA LEU A 27 -23.44 -5.05 -9.87
C LEU A 27 -24.49 -3.97 -10.10
N SER A 28 -25.34 -4.12 -11.12
CA SER A 28 -26.42 -3.18 -11.46
C SER A 28 -25.89 -1.74 -11.50
N GLU A 29 -26.51 -0.81 -10.76
CA GLU A 29 -26.12 0.61 -10.67
C GLU A 29 -24.67 0.85 -10.20
N SER A 30 -24.04 -0.12 -9.55
CA SER A 30 -22.63 0.00 -9.12
C SER A 30 -21.64 -0.30 -10.24
N TYR A 31 -22.08 -0.92 -11.34
CA TYR A 31 -21.20 -1.31 -12.45
C TYR A 31 -20.46 -0.09 -13.03
N GLU A 32 -21.15 1.01 -13.34
CA GLU A 32 -20.51 2.19 -13.95
C GLU A 32 -19.50 2.85 -13.00
N LYS A 33 -19.67 2.70 -11.68
CA LYS A 33 -18.70 3.21 -10.70
C LYS A 33 -17.44 2.35 -10.66
N VAL A 34 -17.58 1.03 -10.78
CA VAL A 34 -16.46 0.08 -10.67
C VAL A 34 -15.74 -0.13 -12.00
N ARG A 35 -16.43 0.04 -13.13
CA ARG A 35 -15.92 -0.19 -14.49
C ARG A 35 -14.53 0.42 -14.76
N PRO A 36 -14.20 1.65 -14.34
CA PRO A 36 -12.86 2.22 -14.56
C PRO A 36 -11.72 1.46 -13.87
N TYR A 37 -12.05 0.66 -12.85
CA TYR A 37 -11.11 -0.16 -12.10
C TYR A 37 -11.01 -1.59 -12.61
N LEU A 38 -11.65 -1.92 -13.74
CA LEU A 38 -11.60 -3.25 -14.34
C LEU A 38 -10.46 -3.35 -15.36
N MET A 39 -9.87 -4.53 -15.47
CA MET A 39 -8.98 -4.91 -16.56
C MET A 39 -9.40 -6.26 -17.16
N PRO A 40 -9.23 -6.47 -18.48
CA PRO A 40 -9.48 -7.76 -19.09
C PRO A 40 -8.46 -8.80 -18.57
N CYS A 41 -8.93 -10.00 -18.31
CA CYS A 41 -8.09 -11.17 -18.06
C CYS A 41 -7.48 -11.66 -19.38
N ALA A 42 -6.29 -12.27 -19.31
CA ALA A 42 -5.64 -12.86 -20.49
C ALA A 42 -6.46 -14.03 -21.08
N ASP A 43 -7.02 -14.87 -20.21
CA ASP A 43 -7.80 -16.04 -20.61
C ASP A 43 -9.30 -15.74 -20.68
N LEU A 44 -9.91 -16.23 -21.76
CA LEU A 44 -11.34 -16.18 -22.02
C LEU A 44 -12.12 -17.12 -21.09
N THR A 45 -13.42 -16.87 -20.95
CA THR A 45 -14.33 -17.81 -20.30
C THR A 45 -14.42 -19.11 -21.09
N GLN A 46 -14.17 -20.23 -20.41
CA GLN A 46 -14.27 -21.58 -21.00
C GLN A 46 -15.64 -22.25 -20.79
N SER A 47 -16.48 -21.71 -19.91
CA SER A 47 -17.80 -22.26 -19.64
C SER A 47 -18.84 -21.19 -19.28
N ILE A 48 -20.06 -21.31 -19.80
CA ILE A 48 -21.17 -20.39 -19.55
C ILE A 48 -22.39 -21.15 -19.07
N ALA A 49 -22.99 -20.75 -17.95
CA ALA A 49 -24.27 -21.30 -17.50
C ALA A 49 -25.39 -20.97 -18.48
N CYS A 50 -26.28 -21.93 -18.72
CA CYS A 50 -27.42 -21.74 -19.60
C CYS A 50 -28.35 -20.62 -19.11
N GLU A 51 -28.92 -19.85 -20.04
CA GLU A 51 -29.92 -18.83 -19.69
C GLU A 51 -31.19 -19.46 -19.09
N ARG A 52 -31.51 -20.70 -19.48
CA ARG A 52 -32.64 -21.49 -18.93
C ARG A 52 -32.36 -22.06 -17.53
N THR A 53 -31.21 -21.77 -16.91
CA THR A 53 -30.92 -22.21 -15.54
C THR A 53 -31.95 -21.71 -14.52
N LEU A 54 -32.55 -20.53 -14.76
CA LEU A 54 -33.63 -20.01 -13.91
C LEU A 54 -34.97 -20.73 -14.11
N GLU A 55 -35.11 -21.51 -15.18
CA GLU A 55 -36.27 -22.37 -15.49
C GLU A 55 -36.03 -23.81 -15.01
N GLY A 56 -34.98 -24.05 -14.20
CA GLY A 56 -34.62 -25.36 -13.69
C GLY A 56 -33.72 -26.20 -14.61
N HIS A 57 -33.20 -25.61 -15.69
CA HIS A 57 -32.31 -26.29 -16.64
C HIS A 57 -30.83 -25.97 -16.37
N TYR A 58 -30.16 -26.82 -15.59
CA TYR A 58 -28.80 -26.61 -15.08
C TYR A 58 -27.69 -27.17 -15.99
N CYS A 59 -27.71 -26.85 -17.29
CA CYS A 59 -26.61 -27.22 -18.19
C CYS A 59 -25.54 -26.11 -18.28
N MET A 60 -24.32 -26.49 -18.66
CA MET A 60 -23.22 -25.58 -18.95
C MET A 60 -22.84 -25.68 -20.42
N TYR A 61 -22.64 -24.53 -21.06
CA TYR A 61 -21.99 -24.46 -22.36
C TYR A 61 -20.48 -24.52 -22.17
N ARG A 62 -19.81 -25.49 -22.80
CA ARG A 62 -18.35 -25.50 -22.96
C ARG A 62 -17.99 -24.72 -24.22
N ILE A 63 -17.07 -23.78 -24.08
CA ILE A 63 -16.58 -22.95 -25.18
C ILE A 63 -15.44 -23.69 -25.89
N ALA A 64 -15.46 -23.73 -27.21
CA ALA A 64 -14.37 -24.27 -28.01
C ALA A 64 -13.08 -23.47 -27.81
N ASP A 65 -11.93 -24.12 -27.84
CA ASP A 65 -10.63 -23.45 -27.65
C ASP A 65 -10.19 -22.66 -28.89
N VAL A 66 -10.67 -23.05 -30.07
CA VAL A 66 -10.34 -22.46 -31.37
C VAL A 66 -11.58 -21.77 -31.94
N PRO A 67 -11.47 -20.54 -32.44
CA PRO A 67 -12.58 -19.87 -33.11
C PRO A 67 -12.85 -20.50 -34.48
N GLU A 68 -14.09 -20.36 -34.94
CA GLU A 68 -14.53 -20.63 -36.30
C GLU A 68 -13.86 -19.65 -37.30
N GLU A 69 -14.03 -19.90 -38.60
CA GLU A 69 -13.45 -19.05 -39.66
C GLU A 69 -13.88 -17.57 -39.58
N ASP A 70 -15.07 -17.31 -39.05
CA ASP A 70 -15.63 -15.96 -38.84
C ASP A 70 -15.14 -15.27 -37.55
N GLY A 71 -14.30 -15.95 -36.77
CA GLY A 71 -13.74 -15.46 -35.50
C GLY A 71 -14.64 -15.65 -34.27
N THR A 72 -15.81 -16.27 -34.41
CA THR A 72 -16.67 -16.63 -33.28
C THR A 72 -16.25 -17.96 -32.64
N TYR A 73 -16.66 -18.19 -31.40
CA TYR A 73 -16.39 -19.42 -30.66
C TYR A 73 -17.67 -20.20 -30.48
N ALA A 74 -17.67 -21.45 -30.94
CA ALA A 74 -18.78 -22.37 -30.70
C ALA A 74 -18.88 -22.73 -29.21
N ALA A 75 -20.11 -22.78 -28.71
CA ALA A 75 -20.44 -23.10 -27.34
C ALA A 75 -21.40 -24.28 -27.33
N MET A 76 -20.94 -25.41 -26.79
CA MET A 76 -21.65 -26.68 -26.81
C MET A 76 -22.24 -26.99 -25.45
N CYS A 77 -23.54 -27.29 -25.40
CA CYS A 77 -24.22 -27.75 -24.20
C CYS A 77 -23.65 -29.11 -23.76
N ASP A 78 -23.19 -29.21 -22.51
CA ASP A 78 -22.68 -30.45 -21.91
C ASP A 78 -23.74 -31.56 -21.83
N GLU A 79 -25.00 -31.19 -21.62
CA GLU A 79 -26.14 -32.11 -21.58
C GLU A 79 -26.79 -32.32 -22.96
N HIS A 80 -26.29 -31.67 -24.01
CA HIS A 80 -26.81 -31.75 -25.39
C HIS A 80 -28.31 -31.41 -25.60
N PHE A 81 -29.01 -30.89 -24.58
CA PHE A 81 -30.41 -30.45 -24.67
C PHE A 81 -30.63 -29.02 -25.18
N CYS A 82 -29.55 -28.28 -25.46
CA CYS A 82 -29.62 -26.92 -25.99
C CYS A 82 -28.92 -26.83 -27.35
N PRO A 83 -29.40 -25.96 -28.24
CA PRO A 83 -28.70 -25.68 -29.49
C PRO A 83 -27.33 -25.06 -29.21
N THR A 84 -26.36 -25.35 -30.09
CA THR A 84 -25.05 -24.69 -30.10
C THR A 84 -25.24 -23.18 -30.20
N LYS A 85 -24.49 -22.44 -29.38
CA LYS A 85 -24.42 -20.97 -29.45
C LYS A 85 -23.07 -20.54 -29.98
N PHE A 86 -22.97 -19.31 -30.47
CA PHE A 86 -21.71 -18.70 -30.91
C PHE A 86 -21.50 -17.41 -30.14
N TYR A 87 -20.25 -17.17 -29.74
CA TYR A 87 -19.86 -15.97 -28.99
C TYR A 87 -18.67 -15.30 -29.66
N THR A 88 -18.64 -13.97 -29.69
CA THR A 88 -17.43 -13.25 -30.09
C THR A 88 -16.38 -13.32 -28.98
N ARG A 89 -15.13 -13.00 -29.33
CA ARG A 89 -14.05 -12.89 -28.34
C ARG A 89 -14.42 -11.92 -27.22
N GLU A 90 -14.98 -10.76 -27.54
CA GLU A 90 -15.37 -9.71 -26.59
C GLU A 90 -16.40 -10.21 -25.58
N GLU A 91 -17.35 -11.04 -26.02
CA GLU A 91 -18.38 -11.63 -25.15
C GLU A 91 -17.83 -12.69 -24.19
N LEU A 92 -16.65 -13.23 -24.48
CA LEU A 92 -15.96 -14.23 -23.67
C LEU A 92 -14.89 -13.63 -22.74
N VAL A 93 -14.51 -12.37 -22.94
CA VAL A 93 -13.55 -11.68 -22.07
C VAL A 93 -14.08 -11.64 -20.64
N ARG A 94 -13.23 -12.05 -19.70
CA ARG A 94 -13.45 -11.87 -18.26
C ARG A 94 -12.76 -10.59 -17.81
N TYR A 95 -13.33 -9.92 -16.82
CA TYR A 95 -12.78 -8.72 -16.22
C TYR A 95 -12.54 -8.95 -14.74
N THR A 96 -11.36 -8.57 -14.27
CA THR A 96 -10.97 -8.55 -12.86
C THR A 96 -10.64 -7.12 -12.43
N ILE A 97 -10.44 -6.92 -11.13
CA ILE A 97 -9.97 -5.65 -10.58
C ILE A 97 -8.53 -5.40 -11.05
N ASN A 98 -8.29 -4.18 -11.53
CA ASN A 98 -6.98 -3.67 -11.90
C ASN A 98 -6.30 -3.04 -10.67
N PRO A 99 -5.34 -3.72 -10.01
CA PRO A 99 -4.63 -3.16 -8.87
C PRO A 99 -3.83 -1.90 -9.23
N GLN A 100 -3.38 -1.77 -10.49
CA GLN A 100 -2.62 -0.61 -10.96
C GLN A 100 -3.45 0.68 -11.01
N ILE A 101 -4.78 0.58 -10.98
CA ILE A 101 -5.69 1.74 -10.93
C ILE A 101 -6.34 1.87 -9.55
N LEU A 102 -6.80 0.75 -8.97
CA LEU A 102 -7.51 0.79 -7.70
C LEU A 102 -6.59 1.17 -6.53
N VAL A 103 -5.38 0.61 -6.46
CA VAL A 103 -4.45 0.87 -5.35
C VAL A 103 -4.05 2.36 -5.28
N PRO A 104 -3.67 3.02 -6.39
CA PRO A 104 -3.44 4.47 -6.38
C PRO A 104 -4.66 5.30 -5.98
N ALA A 105 -5.88 4.89 -6.35
CA ALA A 105 -7.09 5.58 -5.94
C ALA A 105 -7.33 5.46 -4.42
N ILE A 106 -7.05 4.30 -3.82
CA ILE A 106 -7.10 4.11 -2.36
C ILE A 106 -6.00 4.96 -1.70
N ALA A 107 -4.78 4.97 -2.23
CA ALA A 107 -3.68 5.77 -1.69
C ALA A 107 -4.05 7.27 -1.67
N LYS A 108 -4.57 7.80 -2.79
CA LYS A 108 -5.07 9.18 -2.91
C LYS A 108 -6.17 9.46 -1.89
N CYS A 109 -7.14 8.56 -1.73
CA CYS A 109 -8.24 8.67 -0.76
C CYS A 109 -7.71 8.81 0.68
N LEU A 110 -6.65 8.07 1.03
CA LEU A 110 -6.02 8.08 2.35
C LEU A 110 -4.94 9.17 2.52
N GLY A 111 -4.66 9.98 1.48
CA GLY A 111 -3.60 10.99 1.51
C GLY A 111 -2.19 10.39 1.57
N LEU A 112 -1.98 9.25 0.92
CA LEU A 112 -0.71 8.53 0.86
C LEU A 112 -0.04 8.69 -0.51
N HIS A 113 1.29 8.60 -0.55
CA HIS A 113 2.00 8.37 -1.80
C HIS A 113 1.72 6.95 -2.30
N PRO A 114 1.25 6.78 -3.55
CA PRO A 114 0.87 5.48 -4.07
C PRO A 114 2.10 4.59 -4.24
N GLN A 115 2.01 3.39 -3.68
CA GLN A 115 2.87 2.26 -3.98
C GLN A 115 1.96 1.17 -4.55
N VAL A 116 2.41 0.43 -5.56
CA VAL A 116 1.63 -0.67 -6.16
C VAL A 116 2.51 -1.90 -6.29
N SER A 117 2.96 -2.40 -5.15
CA SER A 117 3.75 -3.61 -5.03
C SER A 117 2.94 -4.73 -4.40
N ALA A 118 2.99 -5.92 -5.00
CA ALA A 118 2.42 -7.12 -4.38
C ALA A 118 3.33 -7.59 -3.24
N VAL A 119 2.74 -7.85 -2.08
CA VAL A 119 3.45 -8.36 -0.88
C VAL A 119 3.13 -9.84 -0.64
N ALA A 120 1.95 -10.27 -1.08
CA ALA A 120 1.49 -11.65 -1.13
C ALA A 120 0.36 -11.76 -2.18
N ASP A 121 -0.14 -12.97 -2.39
CA ASP A 121 -1.30 -13.21 -3.26
C ASP A 121 -2.50 -12.40 -2.75
N ASP A 122 -3.11 -11.62 -3.66
CA ASP A 122 -4.21 -10.70 -3.35
C ASP A 122 -3.92 -9.68 -2.22
N VAL A 123 -2.64 -9.36 -1.97
CA VAL A 123 -2.22 -8.31 -1.03
C VAL A 123 -1.24 -7.34 -1.68
N TRP A 124 -1.61 -6.06 -1.70
CA TRP A 124 -0.82 -4.97 -2.26
C TRP A 124 -0.46 -3.96 -1.18
N GLN A 125 0.75 -3.43 -1.22
CA GLN A 125 1.09 -2.24 -0.43
C GLN A 125 0.52 -1.02 -1.15
N VAL A 126 -0.35 -0.28 -0.47
CA VAL A 126 -1.01 0.95 -0.96
C VAL A 126 -0.10 2.16 -0.84
N GLY A 127 0.67 2.17 0.23
CA GLY A 127 1.55 3.26 0.60
C GLY A 127 2.17 2.97 1.96
N THR A 128 2.83 3.99 2.49
CA THR A 128 3.56 3.89 3.74
C THR A 128 3.26 5.10 4.59
N LEU A 129 2.96 4.87 5.87
CA LEU A 129 2.85 5.94 6.84
C LEU A 129 4.21 6.29 7.45
N PRO A 130 4.45 7.58 7.66
CA PRO A 130 5.64 8.08 8.34
C PRO A 130 5.54 7.74 9.84
N ALA A 131 6.56 7.11 10.42
CA ALA A 131 6.64 6.84 11.86
C ALA A 131 8.08 6.99 12.41
N ALA A 132 8.18 7.30 13.70
CA ALA A 132 9.40 7.82 14.35
C ALA A 132 10.64 6.93 14.17
N THR A 133 10.44 5.61 14.12
CA THR A 133 11.52 4.61 14.16
C THR A 133 11.38 3.53 13.09
N GLU A 134 10.18 3.35 12.54
CA GLU A 134 9.90 2.32 11.53
C GLU A 134 8.74 2.79 10.64
N ARG A 135 8.83 2.50 9.34
CA ARG A 135 7.76 2.77 8.38
C ARG A 135 6.60 1.82 8.60
N THR A 136 5.38 2.35 8.71
CA THR A 136 4.18 1.52 8.84
C THR A 136 3.56 1.30 7.45
N PRO A 137 3.62 0.09 6.89
CA PRO A 137 3.00 -0.17 5.60
C PRO A 137 1.47 -0.16 5.72
N VAL A 138 0.82 0.41 4.71
CA VAL A 138 -0.63 0.35 4.52
C VAL A 138 -0.88 -0.69 3.44
N LEU A 139 -1.47 -1.82 3.82
CA LEU A 139 -1.69 -2.97 2.96
C LEU A 139 -3.16 -3.05 2.57
N PHE A 140 -3.46 -3.31 1.31
CA PHE A 140 -4.79 -3.59 0.82
C PHE A 140 -4.90 -5.05 0.45
N THR A 141 -5.97 -5.71 0.93
CA THR A 141 -6.30 -7.07 0.52
C THR A 141 -7.75 -7.15 0.08
N ARG A 142 -8.03 -8.08 -0.82
CA ARG A 142 -9.39 -8.41 -1.24
C ARG A 142 -9.60 -9.92 -1.14
N VAL A 143 -10.48 -10.31 -0.23
CA VAL A 143 -10.83 -11.72 -0.02
C VAL A 143 -12.32 -11.94 -0.32
N LYS A 144 -12.66 -13.17 -0.70
CA LYS A 144 -14.04 -13.53 -1.12
C LYS A 144 -14.82 -14.31 -0.06
N PHE A 145 -14.13 -14.87 0.93
CA PHE A 145 -14.71 -15.71 1.97
C PHE A 145 -13.86 -15.64 3.24
N GLU A 146 -14.45 -16.03 4.37
CA GLU A 146 -13.91 -15.78 5.72
C GLU A 146 -12.53 -16.42 5.94
N ASP A 147 -12.37 -17.70 5.59
CA ASP A 147 -11.11 -18.44 5.74
C ASP A 147 -9.95 -17.85 4.90
N ALA A 148 -10.26 -17.09 3.85
CA ALA A 148 -9.22 -16.41 3.08
C ALA A 148 -8.63 -15.22 3.84
N MET A 149 -9.42 -14.48 4.63
CA MET A 149 -8.90 -13.36 5.43
C MET A 149 -7.91 -13.85 6.49
N GLN A 150 -8.27 -14.92 7.21
CA GLN A 150 -7.42 -15.48 8.24
C GLN A 150 -6.08 -15.96 7.65
N ARG A 151 -6.11 -16.67 6.51
CA ARG A 151 -4.89 -17.13 5.83
C ARG A 151 -3.99 -15.99 5.36
N VAL A 152 -4.57 -14.89 4.87
CA VAL A 152 -3.81 -13.68 4.50
C VAL A 152 -3.09 -13.11 5.72
N LEU A 153 -3.79 -12.95 6.84
CA LEU A 153 -3.19 -12.43 8.09
C LEU A 153 -2.10 -13.35 8.63
N GLU A 154 -2.35 -14.66 8.68
CA GLU A 154 -1.36 -15.65 9.10
C GLU A 154 -0.11 -15.59 8.22
N ALA A 155 -0.27 -15.54 6.90
CA ALA A 155 0.84 -15.44 5.96
C ALA A 155 1.67 -14.16 6.15
N LEU A 156 1.02 -13.01 6.37
CA LEU A 156 1.72 -11.75 6.66
C LEU A 156 2.53 -11.85 7.97
N ILE A 157 1.91 -12.37 9.03
CA ILE A 157 2.55 -12.48 10.35
C ILE A 157 3.71 -13.48 10.33
N ILE A 158 3.55 -14.62 9.64
CA ILE A 158 4.62 -15.64 9.48
C ILE A 158 5.81 -15.06 8.72
N LYS A 159 5.57 -14.23 7.71
CA LYS A 159 6.63 -13.49 6.97
C LYS A 159 7.28 -12.38 7.80
N GLY A 160 6.88 -12.19 9.05
CA GLY A 160 7.46 -11.20 9.97
C GLY A 160 6.80 -9.83 9.90
N SER A 161 5.77 -9.63 9.09
CA SER A 161 5.05 -8.35 9.03
C SER A 161 4.39 -8.06 10.39
N ARG A 162 4.77 -6.93 10.98
CA ARG A 162 4.16 -6.35 12.18
C ARG A 162 3.90 -4.88 11.94
N ARG A 163 3.05 -4.27 12.77
CA ARG A 163 2.71 -2.85 12.71
C ARG A 163 2.35 -2.36 11.31
N PHE A 164 1.30 -2.94 10.74
CA PHE A 164 0.73 -2.52 9.46
C PHE A 164 -0.73 -2.09 9.63
N ILE A 165 -1.23 -1.31 8.68
CA ILE A 165 -2.68 -1.07 8.55
C ILE A 165 -3.21 -1.94 7.43
N LEU A 166 -4.14 -2.85 7.75
CA LEU A 166 -4.86 -3.64 6.77
C LEU A 166 -6.12 -2.91 6.31
N VAL A 167 -6.09 -2.38 5.10
CA VAL A 167 -7.22 -1.82 4.38
C VAL A 167 -7.97 -2.94 3.68
N THR A 168 -9.29 -2.99 3.86
CA THR A 168 -10.19 -3.95 3.21
C THR A 168 -11.34 -3.21 2.55
N PRO A 169 -11.95 -3.74 1.47
CA PRO A 169 -13.14 -3.12 0.91
C PRO A 169 -14.25 -3.06 1.95
N THR A 170 -14.52 -4.17 2.65
CA THR A 170 -15.50 -4.23 3.74
C THR A 170 -14.95 -4.90 5.00
N ALA A 171 -15.66 -4.73 6.12
CA ALA A 171 -15.36 -5.42 7.38
C ALA A 171 -15.90 -6.87 7.42
N ARG A 172 -16.57 -7.34 6.37
CA ARG A 172 -17.39 -8.57 6.37
C ARG A 172 -16.61 -9.82 6.78
N TYR A 173 -15.34 -9.90 6.42
CA TYR A 173 -14.50 -11.08 6.67
C TYR A 173 -13.52 -10.89 7.84
N LEU A 174 -13.64 -9.79 8.59
CA LEU A 174 -12.84 -9.53 9.80
C LEU A 174 -13.57 -10.09 11.03
N ASN A 175 -13.41 -11.39 11.27
CA ASN A 175 -13.94 -12.06 12.45
C ASN A 175 -13.04 -11.86 13.69
N GLU A 176 -13.41 -12.45 14.82
CA GLU A 176 -12.68 -12.27 16.08
C GLU A 176 -11.26 -12.86 16.04
N THR A 177 -11.07 -13.99 15.35
CA THR A 177 -9.75 -14.57 15.12
C THR A 177 -8.85 -13.60 14.36
N CYS A 178 -9.37 -12.97 13.30
CA CYS A 178 -8.65 -11.95 12.53
C CYS A 178 -8.26 -10.75 13.42
N ARG A 179 -9.17 -10.28 14.28
CA ARG A 179 -8.87 -9.20 15.23
C ARG A 179 -7.76 -9.58 16.21
N GLY A 180 -7.82 -10.79 16.78
CA GLY A 180 -6.77 -11.30 17.67
C GLY A 180 -5.39 -11.39 17.00
N LEU A 181 -5.35 -11.80 15.73
CA LEU A 181 -4.11 -11.82 14.92
C LEU A 181 -3.55 -10.40 14.70
N LEU A 182 -4.41 -9.45 14.31
CA LEU A 182 -4.02 -8.04 14.13
C LEU A 182 -3.48 -7.44 15.43
N THR A 183 -4.16 -7.65 16.57
CA THR A 183 -3.71 -7.17 17.88
C THR A 183 -2.33 -7.74 18.23
N ARG A 184 -2.11 -9.05 18.05
CA ARG A 184 -0.81 -9.68 18.30
C ARG A 184 0.31 -9.15 17.40
N ALA A 185 -0.03 -8.72 16.19
CA ALA A 185 0.89 -8.12 15.25
C ALA A 185 1.03 -6.60 15.43
N GLU A 186 0.45 -6.02 16.48
CA GLU A 186 0.40 -4.56 16.72
C GLU A 186 -0.12 -3.77 15.51
N SER A 187 -1.07 -4.38 14.79
CA SER A 187 -1.58 -3.92 13.50
C SER A 187 -3.06 -3.54 13.61
N LEU A 188 -3.54 -2.71 12.68
CA LEU A 188 -4.90 -2.17 12.71
C LEU A 188 -5.64 -2.49 11.41
N SER A 189 -6.96 -2.66 11.47
CA SER A 189 -7.82 -2.78 10.29
C SER A 189 -8.51 -1.46 9.94
N PHE A 190 -8.68 -1.18 8.65
CA PHE A 190 -9.36 0.01 8.15
C PHE A 190 -10.30 -0.33 6.97
N PRO A 191 -11.56 -0.74 7.25
CA PRO A 191 -12.56 -1.07 6.23
C PRO A 191 -13.05 0.18 5.47
N LEU A 192 -13.03 0.14 4.14
CA LEU A 192 -13.33 1.31 3.30
C LEU A 192 -14.82 1.63 3.19
N ASP A 193 -15.69 0.63 3.25
CA ASP A 193 -17.15 0.79 3.13
C ASP A 193 -17.81 1.60 4.24
N GLU A 194 -17.17 1.66 5.41
CA GLU A 194 -17.63 2.41 6.58
C GLU A 194 -17.14 3.86 6.59
N VAL A 195 -16.08 4.18 5.83
CA VAL A 195 -15.32 5.43 5.98
C VAL A 195 -15.26 6.28 4.71
N THR A 196 -15.65 5.73 3.57
CA THR A 196 -15.58 6.41 2.27
C THR A 196 -16.96 6.70 1.67
N ALA A 197 -16.99 7.67 0.77
CA ALA A 197 -18.04 7.90 -0.22
C ALA A 197 -17.43 7.75 -1.62
N ILE A 198 -18.27 7.57 -2.65
CA ILE A 198 -17.83 7.57 -4.05
C ILE A 198 -18.24 8.89 -4.68
N ASN A 199 -17.26 9.68 -5.11
CA ASN A 199 -17.46 10.93 -5.83
C ASN A 199 -17.15 10.74 -7.31
N GLY A 200 -18.19 10.66 -8.14
CA GLY A 200 -18.07 10.18 -9.52
C GLY A 200 -17.65 8.72 -9.54
N HIS A 201 -16.36 8.48 -9.81
CA HIS A 201 -15.74 7.15 -9.73
C HIS A 201 -14.73 7.02 -8.58
N GLU A 202 -14.28 8.14 -7.99
CA GLU A 202 -13.18 8.11 -7.03
C GLU A 202 -13.68 7.88 -5.60
N PRO A 203 -13.04 6.99 -4.82
CA PRO A 203 -13.28 6.90 -3.39
C PRO A 203 -12.70 8.12 -2.68
N VAL A 204 -13.50 8.70 -1.79
CA VAL A 204 -13.09 9.83 -0.95
C VAL A 204 -13.46 9.55 0.50
N LEU A 205 -12.60 9.91 1.46
CA LEU A 205 -12.95 9.81 2.87
C LEU A 205 -14.12 10.74 3.19
N THR A 206 -15.09 10.21 3.93
CA THR A 206 -16.11 11.01 4.61
C THR A 206 -15.48 11.80 5.76
N GLU A 207 -16.21 12.75 6.36
CA GLU A 207 -15.72 13.46 7.54
C GLU A 207 -15.40 12.50 8.70
N ALA A 208 -16.32 11.57 9.00
CA ALA A 208 -16.08 10.53 9.98
C ALA A 208 -14.89 9.63 9.60
N GLY A 209 -14.73 9.34 8.30
CA GLY A 209 -13.59 8.60 7.77
C GLY A 209 -12.26 9.32 7.98
N ARG A 210 -12.20 10.64 7.78
CA ARG A 210 -11.00 11.45 8.07
C ARG A 210 -10.62 11.40 9.53
N VAL A 211 -11.60 11.58 10.43
CA VAL A 211 -11.37 11.49 11.89
C VAL A 211 -10.87 10.10 12.28
N ARG A 212 -11.48 9.03 11.74
CA ARG A 212 -11.04 7.66 12.02
C ARG A 212 -9.65 7.40 11.48
N TRP A 213 -9.36 7.84 10.25
CA TRP A 213 -8.03 7.69 9.64
C TRP A 213 -6.95 8.38 10.47
N GLN A 214 -7.22 9.60 10.94
CA GLN A 214 -6.30 10.33 11.81
C GLN A 214 -6.03 9.57 13.11
N LYS A 215 -7.07 9.07 13.78
CA LYS A 215 -6.93 8.23 14.98
C LYS A 215 -6.16 6.93 14.72
N THR A 216 -6.37 6.30 13.57
CA THR A 216 -5.64 5.08 13.18
C THR A 216 -4.15 5.38 13.03
N LYS A 217 -3.79 6.48 12.36
CA LYS A 217 -2.39 6.92 12.22
C LYS A 217 -1.75 7.19 13.58
N GLU A 218 -2.45 7.88 14.48
CA GLU A 218 -1.95 8.17 15.84
C GLU A 218 -1.78 6.89 16.67
N SER A 219 -2.71 5.95 16.55
CA SER A 219 -2.69 4.68 17.30
C SER A 219 -1.54 3.78 16.86
N ILE A 220 -1.20 3.77 15.56
CA ILE A 220 -0.13 2.92 15.04
C ILE A 220 1.25 3.58 15.08
N GLY A 221 1.31 4.91 14.90
CA GLY A 221 2.56 5.67 14.84
C GLY A 221 3.23 5.90 16.21
N GLY A 222 2.48 5.76 17.30
CA GLY A 222 2.97 5.98 18.66
C GLY A 222 3.42 7.42 18.93
N VAL A 223 4.04 7.66 20.10
CA VAL A 223 4.57 8.98 20.48
C VAL A 223 5.81 9.31 19.63
N GLY A 224 5.73 10.36 18.82
CA GLY A 224 6.83 10.85 17.96
C GLY A 224 6.71 10.57 16.47
N ALA A 225 5.50 10.25 15.97
CA ALA A 225 5.23 10.05 14.55
C ALA A 225 5.81 11.16 13.66
N LEU A 226 6.39 10.76 12.53
CA LEU A 226 6.89 11.65 11.49
C LEU A 226 5.69 12.33 10.80
N GLU A 227 5.79 13.61 10.41
CA GLU A 227 4.71 14.27 9.67
C GLU A 227 4.74 13.96 8.17
N ALA A 228 5.90 13.54 7.64
CA ALA A 228 6.10 13.20 6.25
C ALA A 228 7.04 12.00 6.06
N VAL A 229 7.00 11.39 4.88
CA VAL A 229 7.98 10.39 4.40
C VAL A 229 8.54 10.85 3.08
N PHE A 230 9.83 10.60 2.85
CA PHE A 230 10.41 10.86 1.54
C PHE A 230 9.93 9.81 0.52
N PRO A 231 9.38 10.22 -0.64
CA PRO A 231 8.90 9.31 -1.69
C PRO A 231 10.08 8.67 -2.43
N THR A 232 10.69 7.70 -1.75
CA THR A 232 11.95 7.07 -2.15
C THR A 232 11.68 6.04 -3.24
N PRO A 233 12.30 6.17 -4.43
CA PRO A 233 12.15 5.19 -5.50
C PRO A 233 12.58 3.78 -5.06
N GLN A 234 11.95 2.75 -5.61
CA GLN A 234 12.31 1.36 -5.33
C GLN A 234 13.76 1.08 -5.76
N GLY A 235 14.51 0.32 -4.94
CA GLY A 235 15.90 -0.04 -5.23
C GLY A 235 16.93 1.06 -4.91
N THR A 236 16.51 2.18 -4.29
CA THR A 236 17.43 3.23 -3.83
C THR A 236 18.40 2.68 -2.79
N ALA A 237 19.70 2.99 -2.94
CA ALA A 237 20.72 2.74 -1.94
C ALA A 237 21.14 4.03 -1.21
N TRP A 238 21.79 3.91 -0.05
CA TRP A 238 22.18 5.07 0.76
C TRP A 238 23.08 6.06 0.00
N HIS A 239 23.99 5.58 -0.84
CA HIS A 239 24.88 6.45 -1.61
C HIS A 239 24.15 7.31 -2.67
N ASP A 240 22.89 7.00 -3.00
CA ASP A 240 22.07 7.79 -3.92
C ASP A 240 21.44 9.02 -3.24
N LEU A 241 21.43 9.04 -1.91
CA LEU A 241 20.87 10.12 -1.11
C LEU A 241 21.87 11.27 -1.00
N THR A 242 21.37 12.48 -1.27
CA THR A 242 22.07 13.73 -0.99
C THR A 242 21.24 14.61 -0.07
N LEU A 243 21.82 15.03 1.04
CA LEU A 243 21.25 16.00 1.97
C LEU A 243 22.05 17.31 1.92
N VAL A 244 21.37 18.43 1.69
CA VAL A 244 21.99 19.76 1.70
C VAL A 244 21.26 20.63 2.72
N PHE A 245 21.92 20.93 3.84
CA PHE A 245 21.41 21.92 4.79
C PHE A 245 21.40 23.29 4.12
N ARG A 246 20.29 24.01 4.29
CA ARG A 246 20.11 25.38 3.77
C ARG A 246 20.30 26.40 4.87
N ASP A 247 19.89 26.02 6.08
CA ASP A 247 20.02 26.78 7.30
C ASP A 247 20.00 25.80 8.49
N GLY A 248 20.03 26.30 9.72
CA GLY A 248 20.01 25.46 10.93
C GLY A 248 18.72 24.64 11.15
N HIS A 249 17.67 24.87 10.37
CA HIS A 249 16.32 24.34 10.58
C HIS A 249 15.75 23.60 9.36
N THR A 250 16.31 23.80 8.17
CA THR A 250 15.84 23.17 6.94
C THR A 250 16.98 22.58 6.09
N LEU A 251 16.67 21.46 5.45
CA LEU A 251 17.53 20.80 4.48
C LEU A 251 16.75 20.43 3.21
N THR A 252 17.46 20.24 2.10
CA THR A 252 16.94 19.65 0.88
C THR A 252 17.44 18.22 0.78
N ALA A 253 16.54 17.24 0.72
CA ALA A 253 16.86 15.85 0.44
C ALA A 253 16.63 15.55 -1.05
N LYS A 254 17.54 14.80 -1.67
CA LYS A 254 17.46 14.42 -3.08
C LYS A 254 17.87 12.96 -3.28
N VAL A 255 17.09 12.24 -4.08
CA VAL A 255 17.40 10.90 -4.61
C VAL A 255 16.98 10.88 -6.07
N GLY A 256 17.93 10.71 -6.99
CA GLY A 256 17.65 10.78 -8.44
C GLY A 256 16.94 12.10 -8.83
N ASN A 257 15.73 11.98 -9.39
CA ASN A 257 14.89 13.13 -9.78
C ASN A 257 13.93 13.59 -8.67
N THR A 258 13.84 12.87 -7.56
CA THR A 258 13.01 13.24 -6.43
C THR A 258 13.78 14.20 -5.53
N ALA A 259 13.21 15.37 -5.25
CA ALA A 259 13.76 16.33 -4.28
C ALA A 259 12.64 16.84 -3.36
N MET A 260 12.96 16.99 -2.07
CA MET A 260 12.01 17.47 -1.06
C MET A 260 12.73 18.41 -0.09
N LYS A 261 12.14 19.57 0.18
CA LYS A 261 12.56 20.44 1.28
C LYS A 261 11.97 19.88 2.56
N LEU A 262 12.80 19.80 3.60
CA LEU A 262 12.47 19.19 4.88
C LEU A 262 12.94 20.07 6.04
N SER A 263 12.18 20.07 7.11
CA SER A 263 12.49 20.68 8.40
C SER A 263 12.64 19.61 9.48
N PHE A 264 13.15 20.02 10.64
CA PHE A 264 13.22 19.14 11.81
C PHE A 264 11.84 18.64 12.25
N LEU A 265 10.75 19.38 11.98
CA LEU A 265 9.38 18.96 12.28
C LEU A 265 8.96 17.79 11.38
N GLU A 266 9.12 17.94 10.06
CA GLU A 266 8.73 16.91 9.08
C GLU A 266 9.50 15.60 9.29
N MET A 267 10.76 15.69 9.71
CA MET A 267 11.60 14.53 10.06
C MET A 267 11.39 14.03 11.51
N GLY A 268 10.39 14.55 12.23
CA GLY A 268 10.06 14.17 13.61
C GLY A 268 11.21 14.37 14.60
N MET A 269 12.11 15.29 14.29
CA MET A 269 13.28 15.67 15.08
C MET A 269 13.06 16.98 15.87
N GLU A 270 11.81 17.30 16.22
CA GLU A 270 11.45 18.36 17.16
C GLU A 270 11.63 17.90 18.63
N ASP A 271 12.06 18.79 19.50
CA ASP A 271 11.95 18.64 20.95
C ASP A 271 10.58 19.14 21.41
N GLY A 272 9.71 18.22 21.85
CA GLY A 272 8.32 18.54 22.18
C GLY A 272 8.13 19.55 23.33
N ARG A 273 9.17 19.86 24.12
CA ARG A 273 9.09 20.87 25.19
C ARG A 273 9.43 22.26 24.71
N SER A 274 10.44 22.37 23.85
CA SER A 274 10.99 23.65 23.40
C SER A 274 10.53 24.06 22.01
N LYS A 275 9.97 23.15 21.22
CA LYS A 275 9.65 23.34 19.79
C LYS A 275 10.88 23.66 18.92
N GLU A 276 12.05 23.37 19.46
CA GLU A 276 13.36 23.53 18.80
C GLU A 276 13.84 22.18 18.24
N PRO A 277 14.86 22.17 17.37
CA PRO A 277 15.46 20.93 16.92
C PRO A 277 15.98 20.08 18.09
N ASN A 278 15.75 18.77 18.07
CA ASN A 278 16.21 17.86 19.12
C ASN A 278 17.68 17.44 18.91
N ARG A 279 18.19 16.53 19.74
CA ARG A 279 19.59 16.08 19.65
C ARG A 279 19.92 15.36 18.34
N GLN A 280 18.95 14.72 17.71
CA GLN A 280 19.12 13.98 16.45
C GLN A 280 19.32 14.92 15.27
N TRP A 281 18.50 15.99 15.19
CA TRP A 281 18.70 17.02 14.17
C TRP A 281 20.05 17.71 14.30
N ARG A 282 20.45 18.07 15.54
CA ARG A 282 21.76 18.67 15.80
C ARG A 282 22.91 17.74 15.41
N LEU A 283 22.78 16.43 15.64
CA LEU A 283 23.78 15.45 15.23
C LEU A 283 23.85 15.30 13.71
N LEU A 284 22.70 15.29 13.01
CA LEU A 284 22.65 15.26 11.55
C LEU A 284 23.32 16.50 10.95
N ARG A 285 23.09 17.68 11.53
CA ARG A 285 23.75 18.91 11.12
C ARG A 285 25.26 18.89 11.37
N ALA A 286 25.71 18.32 12.49
CA ALA A 286 27.15 18.15 12.74
C ALA A 286 27.82 17.30 11.66
N PHE A 287 27.16 16.23 11.15
CA PHE A 287 27.65 15.51 9.97
C PHE A 287 27.74 16.43 8.74
N ALA A 288 26.80 17.35 8.53
CA ALA A 288 26.85 18.30 7.41
C ALA A 288 28.03 19.28 7.50
N GLU A 289 28.29 19.81 8.71
CA GLU A 289 29.41 20.70 9.00
C GLU A 289 30.76 20.00 8.76
N GLU A 290 30.86 18.70 9.07
CA GLU A 290 32.05 17.88 8.88
C GLU A 290 32.03 17.04 7.58
N ARG A 291 31.18 17.41 6.60
CA ARG A 291 31.10 16.77 5.26
C ARG A 291 30.92 15.25 5.29
N GLY A 292 30.13 14.77 6.24
CA GLY A 292 29.74 13.37 6.39
C GLY A 292 30.68 12.53 7.25
N ILE A 293 31.79 13.07 7.75
CA ILE A 293 32.80 12.33 8.51
C ILE A 293 33.00 12.99 9.87
N MET A 294 32.78 12.26 10.97
CA MET A 294 33.14 12.71 12.31
C MET A 294 34.16 11.76 12.95
N ASP A 295 35.32 12.26 13.32
CA ASP A 295 36.35 11.53 14.08
C ASP A 295 36.46 12.05 15.53
N TRP A 296 37.24 11.38 16.38
CA TRP A 296 37.34 11.72 17.82
C TRP A 296 38.04 13.07 18.11
N SER A 297 38.57 13.76 17.10
CA SER A 297 38.96 15.17 17.24
C SER A 297 37.75 16.12 17.20
N SER A 298 36.61 15.64 16.69
CA SER A 298 35.32 16.33 16.82
C SER A 298 34.78 16.20 18.24
N ARG A 299 34.35 17.34 18.81
CA ARG A 299 33.62 17.36 20.10
C ARG A 299 32.31 16.53 20.06
N HIS A 300 31.85 16.14 18.88
CA HIS A 300 30.58 15.45 18.64
C HIS A 300 30.71 13.93 18.54
N ALA A 301 31.89 13.39 18.23
CA ALA A 301 32.17 11.94 18.19
C ALA A 301 32.74 11.45 19.53
N HIS A 302 31.85 11.16 20.48
CA HIS A 302 32.21 10.54 21.76
C HIS A 302 31.45 9.22 21.93
N PRO A 303 32.03 8.18 22.57
CA PRO A 303 31.32 6.94 22.94
C PRO A 303 29.95 7.13 23.60
N ARG A 304 29.75 8.24 24.33
CA ARG A 304 28.48 8.59 24.99
C ARG A 304 27.37 8.96 24.00
N ASN A 305 27.72 9.29 22.76
CA ASN A 305 26.80 9.65 21.69
C ASN A 305 26.44 8.46 20.77
N GLN A 306 26.98 7.26 21.01
CA GLN A 306 26.69 6.07 20.19
C GLN A 306 25.19 5.77 20.12
N LYS A 307 24.49 5.85 21.26
CA LYS A 307 23.03 5.71 21.30
C LYS A 307 22.29 6.79 20.50
N GLN A 308 22.87 7.99 20.39
CA GLN A 308 22.31 9.05 19.54
C GLN A 308 22.55 8.74 18.06
N LYS A 309 23.72 8.20 17.68
CA LYS A 309 24.01 7.73 16.30
C LYS A 309 23.05 6.62 15.86
N GLU A 310 22.82 5.63 16.73
CA GLU A 310 21.88 4.53 16.47
C GLU A 310 20.43 5.04 16.30
N LEU A 311 20.01 5.97 17.15
CA LEU A 311 18.69 6.59 17.03
C LEU A 311 18.56 7.45 15.76
N LEU A 312 19.63 8.16 15.37
CA LEU A 312 19.66 8.92 14.12
C LEU A 312 19.56 7.97 12.92
N ALA A 313 20.36 6.90 12.91
CA ALA A 313 20.36 5.91 11.85
C ALA A 313 18.96 5.28 11.69
N SER A 314 18.34 4.83 12.78
CA SER A 314 16.97 4.31 12.76
C SER A 314 15.97 5.33 12.21
N ARG A 315 16.07 6.60 12.60
CA ARG A 315 15.20 7.67 12.10
C ARG A 315 15.42 7.96 10.62
N LEU A 316 16.65 7.98 10.15
CA LEU A 316 16.96 8.16 8.73
C LEU A 316 16.42 6.97 7.92
N SER A 317 16.65 5.74 8.37
CA SER A 317 16.11 4.54 7.73
C SER A 317 14.58 4.55 7.72
N ALA A 318 13.92 4.99 8.78
CA ALA A 318 12.46 5.15 8.79
C ALA A 318 11.99 6.27 7.84
N PHE A 319 12.67 7.41 7.82
CA PHE A 319 12.25 8.55 7.01
C PHE A 319 12.46 8.32 5.50
N PHE A 320 13.57 7.70 5.10
CA PHE A 320 13.92 7.41 3.69
C PHE A 320 13.56 5.99 3.25
N GLY A 321 13.38 5.03 4.16
CA GLY A 321 13.04 3.63 3.81
C GLY A 321 14.06 2.99 2.88
N ILE A 322 15.32 3.36 3.06
CA ILE A 322 16.46 2.75 2.41
C ILE A 322 16.99 1.67 3.37
N GLU A 323 17.14 0.44 2.87
CA GLU A 323 17.68 -0.67 3.65
C GLU A 323 19.18 -0.50 3.91
N GLY A 324 19.67 -1.09 5.00
CA GLY A 324 21.08 -1.02 5.41
C GLY A 324 21.39 0.11 6.39
N GLU A 325 22.66 0.20 6.80
CA GLU A 325 23.15 1.15 7.80
C GLU A 325 23.56 2.48 7.14
N PRO A 326 22.88 3.61 7.43
CA PRO A 326 23.21 4.91 6.86
C PRO A 326 24.51 5.52 7.39
N ILE A 327 24.96 5.12 8.59
CA ILE A 327 26.11 5.70 9.28
C ILE A 327 27.05 4.58 9.73
N LEU A 328 28.19 4.42 9.05
CA LEU A 328 29.16 3.38 9.36
C LEU A 328 30.08 3.80 10.52
N THR A 329 30.48 2.80 11.31
CA THR A 329 31.52 2.95 12.32
C THR A 329 32.83 2.42 11.78
N MET A 330 33.79 3.32 11.57
CA MET A 330 35.11 3.04 11.00
C MET A 330 36.19 3.05 12.10
N ASP A 331 37.41 2.65 11.73
CA ASP A 331 38.61 2.79 12.56
C ASP A 331 38.49 2.19 13.97
N ARG A 332 37.90 0.99 14.08
CA ARG A 332 37.65 0.29 15.36
C ARG A 332 36.81 1.13 16.34
N GLY A 333 35.87 1.93 15.85
CA GLY A 333 35.02 2.79 16.68
C GLY A 333 35.50 4.24 16.77
N LYS A 334 36.56 4.62 16.05
CA LYS A 334 37.18 5.94 16.14
C LYS A 334 36.67 6.97 15.13
N ARG A 335 35.76 6.58 14.26
CA ARG A 335 35.21 7.46 13.22
C ARG A 335 33.80 7.02 12.85
N TRP A 336 32.92 7.98 12.62
CA TRP A 336 31.60 7.76 12.02
C TRP A 336 31.56 8.41 10.65
N GLU A 337 30.98 7.72 9.68
CA GLU A 337 30.91 8.18 8.31
C GLU A 337 29.53 7.90 7.71
N THR A 338 28.92 8.90 7.09
CA THR A 338 27.65 8.72 6.37
C THR A 338 27.91 8.00 5.05
N VAL A 339 27.07 7.02 4.72
CA VAL A 339 27.11 6.34 3.40
C VAL A 339 26.53 7.22 2.30
N PHE A 340 25.75 8.23 2.68
CA PHE A 340 25.14 9.24 1.82
C PHE A 340 25.94 10.55 1.82
N MET A 341 25.71 11.39 0.81
CA MET A 341 26.32 12.72 0.75
C MET A 341 25.56 13.70 1.66
N ILE A 342 26.29 14.41 2.51
CA ILE A 342 25.73 15.48 3.35
C ILE A 342 26.67 16.68 3.41
N ARG A 343 26.10 17.90 3.32
CA ARG A 343 26.85 19.16 3.40
C ARG A 343 25.98 20.34 3.81
N GLU A 344 26.61 21.39 4.33
CA GLU A 344 26.06 22.75 4.39
C GLU A 344 26.14 23.43 3.00
N SER A 345 25.21 24.35 2.73
CA SER A 345 25.10 25.05 1.43
C SER A 345 26.21 26.04 1.15
#